data_AF-A0A5C8M2G7-F1
#
_entry.id   AF-A0A5C8M2G7-F1
#
_cell.length_a   1.000
_cell.length_b   1.000
_cell.length_c   1.000
_cell.angle_alpha   90.00
_cell.angle_beta   90.00
_cell.angle_gamma   90.00
#
_symmetry.space_group_name_H-M   'P 1'
#
loop_
_entity.id
_entity.type
_entity.pdbx_description
1 polymer ?
#
loop_
_entity_poly.entity_id
_entity_poly.type
_entity_poly.pdbx_seq_one_letter_code
_entity_poly.pdbx_strand_id
1 'polypeptide(L)'
;MHYFCLSLLLCFSTVSLAAVHKADQFIVDGVPHDVDSSPLEKLYAADELRLKLKNQAQCGYQGVWELKGQHLFLNTLKQADCETAAVGIDPQLLFSEKQYPLKAHWFSGAIKVPLTDKDYKHCLTEEGSDETIGYAYLAMVYEFIAGELVKQSEQIVTENWQRPRSNCANVPTARV
;
A
#
# COMPACT_ATOMS: atom_id res chain seq x y z
N MET A 1 -51.73 13.63 -8.52
CA MET A 1 -50.69 14.12 -7.59
C MET A 1 -49.63 13.04 -7.38
N HIS A 2 -48.87 12.64 -8.40
CA HIS A 2 -47.88 11.54 -8.33
C HIS A 2 -46.52 11.91 -8.95
N TYR A 3 -46.28 13.19 -9.26
CA TYR A 3 -45.04 13.65 -9.89
C TYR A 3 -44.11 14.42 -8.92
N PHE A 4 -44.47 14.51 -7.64
CA PHE A 4 -43.71 15.33 -6.67
C PHE A 4 -42.67 14.53 -5.87
N CYS A 5 -42.69 13.18 -5.92
CA CYS A 5 -41.76 12.35 -5.16
C CYS A 5 -40.49 11.95 -5.93
N LEU A 6 -40.47 12.08 -7.27
CA LEU A 6 -39.29 11.70 -8.07
C LEU A 6 -38.17 12.75 -8.03
N SER A 7 -38.49 14.01 -7.72
CA SER A 7 -37.53 15.12 -7.73
C SER A 7 -36.62 15.18 -6.49
N LEU A 8 -36.98 14.49 -5.40
CA LEU A 8 -36.27 14.57 -4.13
C LEU A 8 -35.19 13.49 -3.93
N LEU A 9 -35.17 12.46 -4.79
CA LEU A 9 -34.25 11.32 -4.69
C LEU A 9 -32.92 11.53 -5.41
N LEU A 10 -32.77 12.60 -6.20
CA LEU A 10 -31.56 12.87 -6.98
C LEU A 10 -30.51 13.74 -6.25
N CYS A 11 -30.76 14.17 -5.01
CA CYS A 11 -29.86 15.09 -4.30
C CYS A 11 -28.85 14.42 -3.34
N PHE A 12 -28.77 13.09 -3.32
CA PHE A 12 -27.85 12.35 -2.43
C PHE A 12 -26.86 11.44 -3.17
N SER A 13 -26.39 11.84 -4.36
CA SER A 13 -25.16 11.29 -4.93
C SER A 13 -23.97 11.82 -4.13
N THR A 14 -23.76 11.25 -2.95
CA THR A 14 -22.50 11.38 -2.22
C THR A 14 -21.40 10.80 -3.11
N VAL A 15 -20.58 11.69 -3.67
CA VAL A 15 -19.34 11.29 -4.32
C VAL A 15 -18.48 10.65 -3.23
N SER A 16 -18.43 9.32 -3.21
CA SER A 16 -17.39 8.62 -2.45
C SER A 16 -16.07 8.97 -3.11
N LEU A 17 -15.35 9.96 -2.56
CA LEU A 17 -13.92 10.06 -2.79
C LEU A 17 -13.30 8.80 -2.18
N ALA A 18 -13.06 7.79 -3.01
CA ALA A 18 -12.16 6.72 -2.65
C ALA A 18 -10.80 7.39 -2.38
N ALA A 19 -10.31 7.28 -1.14
CA ALA A 19 -8.97 7.74 -0.82
C ALA A 19 -7.99 6.95 -1.70
N VAL A 20 -7.36 7.64 -2.66
CA VAL A 20 -6.33 7.03 -3.50
C VAL A 20 -5.12 6.84 -2.61
N HIS A 21 -4.93 5.64 -2.10
CA HIS A 21 -3.70 5.28 -1.40
C HIS A 21 -2.57 5.29 -2.43
N LYS A 22 -1.61 6.20 -2.26
CA LYS A 22 -0.43 6.28 -3.13
C LYS A 22 0.63 5.36 -2.56
N ALA A 23 1.14 4.45 -3.40
CA ALA A 23 2.20 3.53 -3.00
C ALA A 23 3.44 4.30 -2.53
N ASP A 24 4.09 3.78 -1.49
CA ASP A 24 5.39 4.26 -1.06
C ASP A 24 6.43 4.03 -2.17
N GLN A 25 7.49 4.83 -2.18
CA GLN A 25 8.62 4.65 -3.08
C GLN A 25 9.82 4.10 -2.33
N PHE A 26 10.50 3.14 -2.94
CA PHE A 26 11.76 2.61 -2.45
C PHE A 26 12.84 2.76 -3.52
N ILE A 27 13.90 3.48 -3.18
CA ILE A 27 15.01 3.78 -4.07
C ILE A 27 16.14 2.78 -3.80
N VAL A 28 16.55 2.05 -4.83
CA VAL A 28 17.70 1.15 -4.81
C VAL A 28 18.64 1.55 -5.94
N ASP A 29 19.92 1.76 -5.62
CA ASP A 29 20.94 2.19 -6.57
C ASP A 29 20.53 3.43 -7.40
N GLY A 30 19.79 4.34 -6.77
CA GLY A 30 19.29 5.58 -7.38
C GLY A 30 18.03 5.42 -8.25
N VAL A 31 17.49 4.21 -8.39
CA VAL A 31 16.27 3.93 -9.16
C VAL A 31 15.06 3.85 -8.22
N PRO A 32 14.02 4.67 -8.41
CA PRO A 32 12.80 4.61 -7.60
C PRO A 32 11.88 3.47 -8.07
N HIS A 33 11.33 2.73 -7.11
CA HIS A 33 10.33 1.69 -7.34
C HIS A 33 9.12 1.92 -6.45
N ASP A 34 7.91 1.75 -6.99
CA ASP A 34 6.69 1.75 -6.17
C ASP A 34 6.59 0.43 -5.41
N VAL A 35 6.20 0.51 -4.12
CA VAL A 35 6.09 -0.65 -3.24
C VAL A 35 4.73 -0.70 -2.54
N ASP A 36 4.14 -1.90 -2.47
CA ASP A 36 2.83 -2.14 -1.84
C ASP A 36 2.89 -2.15 -0.30
N SER A 37 4.09 -2.11 0.29
CA SER A 37 4.29 -2.12 1.73
C SER A 37 4.61 -0.71 2.24
N SER A 38 3.99 -0.28 3.32
CA SER A 38 4.41 0.91 4.08
C SER A 38 5.28 0.51 5.28
N PRO A 39 6.60 0.78 5.28
CA PRO A 39 7.44 0.55 6.44
C PRO A 39 6.97 1.34 7.67
N LEU A 40 6.40 2.53 7.47
CA LEU A 40 5.93 3.39 8.57
C LEU A 40 4.80 2.76 9.38
N GLU A 41 3.96 1.93 8.73
CA GLU A 41 2.89 1.18 9.40
C GLU A 41 3.39 0.07 10.32
N LYS A 42 4.70 -0.25 10.29
CA LYS A 42 5.34 -1.11 11.31
C LYS A 42 5.67 -0.35 12.60
N LEU A 43 5.81 0.96 12.54
CA LEU A 43 6.10 1.81 13.70
C LEU A 43 4.83 2.39 14.32
N TYR A 44 3.90 2.84 13.49
CA TYR A 44 2.66 3.47 13.90
C TYR A 44 1.48 2.76 13.26
N ALA A 45 0.43 2.52 14.04
CA ALA A 45 -0.83 2.03 13.47
C ALA A 45 -1.45 3.10 12.55
N ALA A 46 -2.26 2.67 11.58
CA ALA A 46 -2.83 3.57 10.57
C ALA A 46 -3.69 4.70 11.19
N ASP A 47 -4.42 4.42 12.27
CA ASP A 47 -5.19 5.41 13.01
C ASP A 47 -4.32 6.42 13.76
N GLU A 48 -3.19 5.97 14.32
CA GLU A 48 -2.20 6.84 14.94
C GLU A 48 -1.54 7.77 13.91
N LEU A 49 -1.15 7.24 12.75
CA LEU A 49 -0.63 8.03 11.63
C LEU A 49 -1.63 9.09 11.19
N ARG A 50 -2.92 8.71 11.04
CA ARG A 50 -3.98 9.65 10.67
C ARG A 50 -4.15 10.77 11.71
N LEU A 51 -3.99 10.47 12.99
CA LEU A 51 -4.08 11.47 14.06
C LEU A 51 -2.88 12.42 14.06
N LYS A 52 -1.65 11.88 13.99
CA LYS A 52 -0.42 12.68 14.00
C LYS A 52 -0.28 13.55 12.75
N LEU A 53 -0.75 13.06 11.60
CA LEU A 53 -0.63 13.73 10.31
C LEU A 53 -1.90 14.50 9.90
N LYS A 54 -2.91 14.60 10.77
CA LYS A 54 -4.27 15.11 10.45
C LYS A 54 -4.28 16.42 9.66
N ASN A 55 -3.34 17.34 9.94
CA ASN A 55 -3.27 18.66 9.30
C ASN A 55 -2.35 18.71 8.06
N GLN A 56 -1.55 17.67 7.80
CA GLN A 56 -0.57 17.63 6.71
C GLN A 56 -0.79 16.47 5.73
N ALA A 57 -1.64 15.49 6.05
CA ALA A 57 -1.84 14.28 5.25
C ALA A 57 -3.31 13.85 5.21
N GLN A 58 -4.23 14.79 4.92
CA GLN A 58 -5.66 14.51 4.95
C GLN A 58 -6.10 13.43 3.93
N CYS A 59 -5.39 13.31 2.80
CA CYS A 59 -5.60 12.27 1.78
C CYS A 59 -4.61 11.10 1.90
N GLY A 60 -3.87 11.01 3.00
CA GLY A 60 -2.78 10.05 3.18
C GLY A 60 -1.41 10.66 2.94
N TYR A 61 -0.39 9.82 3.05
CA TYR A 61 1.01 10.17 2.86
C TYR A 61 1.65 9.21 1.87
N GLN A 62 2.82 9.61 1.35
CA GLN A 62 3.73 8.78 0.59
C GLN A 62 5.11 8.88 1.23
N GLY A 63 5.65 7.75 1.66
CA GLY A 63 7.04 7.62 2.08
C GLY A 63 7.97 7.41 0.90
N VAL A 64 9.09 8.14 0.89
CA VAL A 64 10.21 7.90 -0.03
C VAL A 64 11.35 7.33 0.79
N TRP A 65 11.61 6.05 0.59
CA TRP A 65 12.63 5.26 1.25
C TRP A 65 13.82 5.05 0.33
N GLU A 66 15.01 4.89 0.89
CA GLU A 66 16.21 4.60 0.11
C GLU A 66 17.12 3.62 0.86
N LEU A 67 17.67 2.66 0.12
CA LEU A 67 18.77 1.82 0.58
C LEU A 67 20.10 2.54 0.31
N LYS A 68 20.77 3.00 1.38
CA LYS A 68 22.10 3.62 1.30
C LYS A 68 23.13 2.69 1.93
N GLY A 69 23.96 2.06 1.10
CA GLY A 69 24.82 0.96 1.55
C GLY A 69 23.96 -0.18 2.09
N GLN A 70 24.19 -0.60 3.33
CA GLN A 70 23.40 -1.66 3.97
C GLN A 70 22.28 -1.12 4.88
N HIS A 71 21.89 0.15 4.78
CA HIS A 71 20.92 0.74 5.71
C HIS A 71 19.72 1.37 5.01
N LEU A 72 18.55 1.19 5.61
CA LEU A 72 17.30 1.81 5.20
C LEU A 72 17.21 3.24 5.75
N PHE A 73 16.88 4.18 4.88
CA PHE A 73 16.60 5.56 5.23
C PHE A 73 15.21 5.98 4.74
N LEU A 74 14.51 6.77 5.55
CA LEU A 74 13.37 7.57 5.12
C LEU A 74 13.88 8.92 4.63
N ASN A 75 13.86 9.14 3.32
CA ASN A 75 14.35 10.37 2.70
C ASN A 75 13.35 11.51 2.81
N THR A 76 12.06 11.23 2.75
CA THR A 76 11.01 12.23 2.93
C THR A 76 9.67 11.54 3.11
N LEU A 77 8.77 12.18 3.84
CA LEU A 77 7.34 11.92 3.77
C LEU A 77 6.69 13.07 3.01
N LYS A 78 5.79 12.74 2.11
CA LYS A 78 5.01 13.71 1.34
C LYS A 78 3.53 13.49 1.61
N GLN A 79 2.75 14.56 1.57
CA GLN A 79 1.30 14.43 1.48
C GLN A 79 0.94 13.70 0.18
N ALA A 80 0.06 12.70 0.25
CA ALA A 80 -0.54 12.12 -0.95
C ALA A 80 -1.51 13.14 -1.55
N ASP A 81 -1.40 13.38 -2.87
CA ASP A 81 -2.07 14.50 -3.55
C ASP A 81 -3.60 14.45 -3.37
N CYS A 82 -4.17 15.56 -2.88
CA CYS A 82 -5.60 15.86 -2.91
C CYS A 82 -5.95 16.80 -4.09
N GLU A 83 -5.27 16.68 -5.25
CA GLU A 83 -5.27 17.63 -6.39
C GLU A 83 -4.31 18.84 -6.29
N THR A 84 -3.55 18.97 -5.20
CA THR A 84 -2.50 19.99 -5.04
C THR A 84 -1.09 19.39 -5.09
N ALA A 85 -0.06 20.21 -5.32
CA ALA A 85 1.31 19.73 -5.36
C ALA A 85 1.74 19.11 -4.01
N ALA A 86 2.29 17.89 -4.04
CA ALA A 86 2.80 17.15 -2.89
C ALA A 86 3.67 18.02 -1.97
N VAL A 87 3.14 18.38 -0.80
CA VAL A 87 3.85 19.13 0.24
C VAL A 87 4.64 18.15 1.12
N GLY A 88 5.87 18.49 1.47
CA GLY A 88 6.67 17.70 2.41
C GLY A 88 6.10 17.73 3.82
N ILE A 89 6.05 16.58 4.48
CA ILE A 89 5.63 16.42 5.87
C ILE A 89 6.83 16.61 6.78
N ASP A 90 6.68 17.44 7.81
CA ASP A 90 7.71 17.70 8.81
C ASP A 90 8.03 16.40 9.59
N PRO A 91 9.29 15.91 9.59
CA PRO A 91 9.66 14.71 10.33
C PRO A 91 9.37 14.83 11.83
N GLN A 92 9.36 16.04 12.42
CA GLN A 92 9.11 16.25 13.85
C GLN A 92 7.71 15.81 14.31
N LEU A 93 6.76 15.65 13.39
CA LEU A 93 5.41 15.18 13.73
C LEU A 93 5.37 13.71 14.15
N LEU A 94 6.34 12.93 13.67
CA LEU A 94 6.43 11.50 13.91
C LEU A 94 7.69 11.14 14.67
N PHE A 95 8.80 11.81 14.36
CA PHE A 95 10.14 11.50 14.85
C PHE A 95 10.68 12.65 15.71
N SER A 96 11.74 12.41 16.49
CA SER A 96 12.35 13.48 17.30
C SER A 96 13.30 14.37 16.47
N GLU A 97 13.67 13.87 15.30
CA GLU A 97 14.59 14.46 14.35
C GLU A 97 13.95 15.61 13.58
N LYS A 98 14.75 16.65 13.30
CA LYS A 98 14.27 17.88 12.65
C LYS A 98 14.37 17.87 11.13
N GLN A 99 15.10 16.92 10.57
CA GLN A 99 15.44 16.90 9.15
C GLN A 99 15.58 15.49 8.62
N TYR A 100 15.20 15.30 7.36
CA TYR A 100 15.52 14.12 6.59
C TYR A 100 16.98 14.16 6.06
N PRO A 101 17.55 13.02 5.63
CA PRO A 101 17.02 11.66 5.73
C PRO A 101 17.12 11.09 7.14
N LEU A 102 16.16 10.25 7.52
CA LEU A 102 16.11 9.56 8.82
C LEU A 102 16.58 8.12 8.66
N LYS A 103 17.53 7.69 9.47
CA LYS A 103 17.95 6.28 9.49
C LYS A 103 16.90 5.44 10.21
N ALA A 104 16.34 4.44 9.54
CA ALA A 104 15.18 3.69 10.01
C ALA A 104 15.55 2.56 10.98
N HIS A 105 16.27 2.89 12.06
CA HIS A 105 16.77 1.91 13.04
C HIS A 105 15.69 1.06 13.73
N TRP A 106 14.46 1.55 13.72
CA TRP A 106 13.30 0.88 14.30
C TRP A 106 12.72 -0.20 13.37
N PHE A 107 13.02 -0.18 12.07
CA PHE A 107 12.37 -1.05 11.10
C PHE A 107 12.95 -2.47 11.12
N SER A 108 12.08 -3.47 11.31
CA SER A 108 12.41 -4.87 11.05
C SER A 108 11.27 -5.49 10.23
N GLY A 109 11.60 -6.02 9.06
CA GLY A 109 10.60 -6.45 8.08
C GLY A 109 11.18 -6.57 6.68
N ALA A 110 10.31 -6.62 5.69
CA ALA A 110 10.72 -6.73 4.29
C ALA A 110 10.07 -5.65 3.43
N ILE A 111 10.84 -5.08 2.51
CA ILE A 111 10.35 -4.25 1.41
C ILE A 111 10.44 -5.08 0.14
N LYS A 112 9.34 -5.12 -0.62
CA LYS A 112 9.20 -5.96 -1.81
C LYS A 112 9.08 -5.07 -3.04
N VAL A 113 10.05 -5.16 -3.95
CA VAL A 113 10.03 -4.45 -5.24
C VAL A 113 9.51 -5.39 -6.31
N PRO A 114 8.33 -5.13 -6.91
CA PRO A 114 7.80 -5.97 -7.99
C PRO A 114 8.74 -6.00 -9.20
N LEU A 115 8.97 -7.19 -9.74
CA LEU A 115 9.72 -7.43 -10.98
C LEU A 115 8.79 -7.82 -12.14
N THR A 116 7.59 -8.29 -11.83
CA THR A 116 6.53 -8.60 -12.78
C THR A 116 5.20 -7.99 -12.32
N ASP A 117 4.27 -7.86 -13.25
CA ASP A 117 2.88 -7.54 -12.92
C ASP A 117 2.26 -8.63 -12.04
N LYS A 118 1.17 -8.26 -11.35
CA LYS A 118 0.37 -9.18 -10.54
C LYS A 118 -0.42 -10.13 -11.44
N ASP A 119 -0.16 -11.42 -11.30
CA ASP A 119 -0.97 -12.51 -11.83
C ASP A 119 -2.14 -12.77 -10.88
N TYR A 120 -3.31 -12.22 -11.21
CA TYR A 120 -4.50 -12.33 -10.39
C TYR A 120 -5.12 -13.72 -10.52
N LYS A 121 -5.45 -14.31 -9.38
CA LYS A 121 -6.11 -15.61 -9.29
C LYS A 121 -7.60 -15.40 -9.13
N HIS A 122 -8.37 -16.13 -9.91
CA HIS A 122 -9.82 -16.04 -9.98
C HIS A 122 -10.47 -17.37 -9.62
N CYS A 123 -11.66 -17.33 -9.03
CA CYS A 123 -12.52 -18.50 -8.92
C CYS A 123 -13.95 -18.14 -9.34
N LEU A 124 -14.63 -19.10 -9.96
CA LEU A 124 -16.06 -19.00 -10.21
C LEU A 124 -16.82 -19.44 -8.97
N THR A 125 -17.79 -18.65 -8.54
CA THR A 125 -18.66 -19.04 -7.44
C THR A 125 -19.71 -20.06 -7.88
N GLU A 126 -20.37 -20.74 -6.94
CA GLU A 126 -21.52 -21.61 -7.26
C GLU A 126 -22.67 -20.86 -7.97
N GLU A 127 -22.77 -19.54 -7.74
CA GLU A 127 -23.73 -18.65 -8.39
C GLU A 127 -23.25 -18.16 -9.78
N GLY A 128 -22.05 -18.55 -10.21
CA GLY A 128 -21.46 -18.20 -11.50
C GLY A 128 -20.74 -16.85 -11.55
N SER A 129 -20.45 -16.23 -10.40
CA SER A 129 -19.69 -14.97 -10.33
C SER A 129 -18.20 -15.23 -10.40
N ASP A 130 -17.44 -14.45 -11.18
CA ASP A 130 -15.98 -14.46 -11.16
C ASP A 130 -15.48 -13.59 -10.01
N GLU A 131 -14.83 -14.20 -9.03
CA GLU A 131 -14.23 -13.54 -7.87
C GLU A 131 -12.70 -13.66 -7.89
N THR A 132 -12.00 -12.54 -7.75
CA THR A 132 -10.55 -12.54 -7.51
C THR A 132 -10.26 -13.01 -6.08
N ILE A 133 -9.48 -14.09 -5.97
CA ILE A 133 -9.16 -14.77 -4.70
C ILE A 133 -7.73 -14.52 -4.22
N GLY A 134 -6.95 -13.75 -4.97
CA GLY A 134 -5.58 -13.43 -4.62
C GLY A 134 -4.76 -13.07 -5.86
N TYR A 135 -3.45 -13.02 -5.68
CA TYR A 135 -2.51 -12.79 -6.76
C TYR A 135 -1.13 -13.35 -6.43
N ALA A 136 -0.31 -13.53 -7.46
CA ALA A 136 1.11 -13.82 -7.32
C ALA A 136 1.94 -12.92 -8.23
N TYR A 137 3.20 -12.65 -7.85
CA TYR A 137 4.14 -11.88 -8.66
C TYR A 137 5.57 -12.18 -8.23
N LEU A 138 6.51 -11.97 -9.16
CA LEU A 138 7.94 -12.02 -8.85
C LEU A 138 8.37 -10.69 -8.25
N ALA A 139 9.17 -10.73 -7.18
CA ALA A 139 9.69 -9.53 -6.53
C ALA A 139 11.13 -9.71 -6.07
N MET A 140 11.90 -8.62 -6.09
CA MET A 140 13.13 -8.52 -5.30
C MET A 140 12.75 -8.15 -3.86
N VAL A 141 13.09 -9.02 -2.91
CA VAL A 141 12.75 -8.87 -1.50
C VAL A 141 13.99 -8.46 -0.72
N TYR A 142 13.89 -7.32 -0.03
CA TYR A 142 14.92 -6.75 0.84
C TYR A 142 14.48 -6.93 2.28
N GLU A 143 15.15 -7.81 3.02
CA GLU A 143 14.87 -8.09 4.44
C GLU A 143 15.78 -7.26 5.34
N PHE A 144 15.19 -6.60 6.33
CA PHE A 144 15.86 -5.70 7.25
C PHE A 144 15.67 -6.13 8.70
N ILE A 145 16.72 -5.96 9.49
CA ILE A 145 16.69 -6.04 10.96
C ILE A 145 17.28 -4.75 11.50
N ALA A 146 16.52 -4.04 12.35
CA ALA A 146 16.92 -2.73 12.91
C ALA A 146 17.41 -1.71 11.85
N GLY A 147 16.76 -1.71 10.68
CA GLY A 147 17.10 -0.88 9.53
C GLY A 147 18.33 -1.30 8.74
N GLU A 148 19.00 -2.39 9.10
CA GLU A 148 20.13 -2.96 8.36
C GLU A 148 19.65 -4.07 7.42
N LEU A 149 20.09 -4.03 6.16
CA LEU A 149 19.79 -5.06 5.16
C LEU A 149 20.54 -6.34 5.53
N VAL A 150 19.80 -7.41 5.79
CA VAL A 150 20.36 -8.71 6.16
C VAL A 150 20.25 -9.73 5.03
N LYS A 151 19.33 -9.52 4.08
CA LYS A 151 19.16 -10.40 2.94
C LYS A 151 18.49 -9.68 1.78
N GLN A 152 18.96 -10.02 0.58
CA GLN A 152 18.34 -9.64 -0.68
C GLN A 152 18.13 -10.92 -1.49
N SER A 153 16.91 -11.13 -1.99
CA SER A 153 16.60 -12.33 -2.78
C SER A 153 15.39 -12.12 -3.68
N GLU A 154 15.42 -12.73 -4.84
CA GLU A 154 14.26 -12.84 -5.72
C GLU A 154 13.30 -13.91 -5.19
N GLN A 155 12.01 -13.58 -5.08
CA GLN A 155 10.98 -14.48 -4.54
C GLN A 155 9.65 -14.32 -5.28
N ILE A 156 8.90 -15.42 -5.39
CA ILE A 156 7.48 -15.37 -5.78
C ILE A 156 6.67 -15.00 -4.53
N VAL A 157 6.05 -13.82 -4.56
CA VAL A 157 5.15 -13.35 -3.52
C VAL A 157 3.74 -13.79 -3.90
N THR A 158 3.01 -14.40 -2.96
CA THR A 158 1.62 -14.80 -3.14
C THR A 158 0.76 -14.24 -2.02
N GLU A 159 -0.31 -13.55 -2.39
CA GLU A 159 -1.36 -13.10 -1.47
C GLU A 159 -2.62 -13.92 -1.78
N ASN A 160 -3.15 -14.65 -0.79
CA ASN A 160 -4.38 -15.41 -0.94
C ASN A 160 -5.42 -14.87 0.02
N TRP A 161 -6.52 -14.35 -0.49
CA TRP A 161 -7.57 -13.79 0.34
C TRP A 161 -8.52 -14.89 0.81
N GLN A 162 -8.49 -15.18 2.10
CA GLN A 162 -9.42 -16.12 2.73
C GLN A 162 -10.77 -15.41 2.97
N ARG A 163 -11.57 -15.20 1.92
CA ARG A 163 -13.03 -15.20 2.06
C ARG A 163 -13.52 -16.66 1.97
N PRO A 164 -14.63 -17.05 2.62
CA PRO A 164 -14.84 -18.45 2.97
C PRO A 164 -14.74 -19.32 1.72
N ARG A 165 -13.88 -20.34 1.80
CA ARG A 165 -13.63 -21.36 0.74
C ARG A 165 -14.91 -22.09 0.29
N SER A 166 -16.06 -21.80 0.90
CA SER A 166 -17.37 -22.36 0.59
C SER A 166 -17.95 -21.88 -0.74
N ASN A 167 -17.47 -20.76 -1.30
CA ASN A 167 -18.17 -20.15 -2.44
C ASN A 167 -17.57 -20.48 -3.79
N CYS A 168 -16.28 -20.85 -3.89
CA CYS A 168 -15.71 -21.28 -5.16
C CYS A 168 -16.33 -22.62 -5.54
N ALA A 169 -17.02 -22.66 -6.68
CA ALA A 169 -17.60 -23.89 -7.19
C ALA A 169 -16.48 -24.94 -7.30
N ASN A 170 -16.78 -26.18 -6.91
CA ASN A 170 -15.94 -27.33 -7.23
C ASN A 170 -16.00 -27.57 -8.75
N VAL A 171 -15.39 -26.70 -9.54
CA VAL A 171 -15.25 -26.91 -10.97
C VAL A 171 -14.20 -28.01 -11.11
N PRO A 172 -14.53 -29.18 -11.70
CA PRO A 172 -13.52 -30.16 -12.05
C PRO A 172 -12.54 -29.43 -12.97
N THR A 173 -11.28 -29.32 -12.54
CA THR A 173 -10.22 -28.83 -13.42
C THR A 173 -10.23 -29.75 -14.63
N ALA A 174 -10.73 -29.25 -15.77
CA ALA A 174 -10.60 -29.94 -17.02
C ALA A 174 -9.10 -30.07 -17.29
N ARG A 175 -8.56 -31.28 -17.11
CA ARG A 175 -7.30 -31.65 -17.73
C ARG A 175 -7.53 -31.54 -19.23
N VAL A 176 -6.80 -30.64 -19.90
CA VAL A 176 -5.92 -30.85 -21.06
C VAL A 176 -5.50 -29.48 -21.57
#